data_AF-A0A933MM17-F1
#
_entry.id   AF-A0A933MM17-F1
#
_cell.length_a   1.000
_cell.length_b   1.000
_cell.length_c   1.000
_cell.angle_alpha   90.00
_cell.angle_beta   90.00
_cell.angle_gamma   90.00
#
_symmetry.space_group_name_H-M   'P 1'
#
loop_
_entity.id
_entity.type
_entity.pdbx_description
1 polymer ?
#
loop_
_entity_poly.entity_id
_entity_poly.type
_entity_poly.pdbx_seq_one_letter_code
_entity_poly.pdbx_strand_id
1 'polypeptide(L)'
;MPVLNIRNLPAGVHARLRMRAARAGRSMEAEARAILAAACMEDDARRPASVLQDWVGELYGAKKPRKVVESLIAERRREHAKE
;
A
#
# COMPACT_ATOMS: atom_id res chain seq x y z
N MET A 1 28.86 -14.30 2.15
CA MET A 1 27.96 -13.28 1.58
C MET A 1 27.19 -13.94 0.44
N PRO A 2 25.86 -13.99 0.48
CA PRO A 2 25.07 -14.60 -0.59
C PRO A 2 25.18 -13.75 -1.87
N VAL A 3 25.34 -14.42 -3.01
CA VAL A 3 25.45 -13.79 -4.34
C VAL A 3 24.34 -14.34 -5.23
N LEU A 4 23.62 -13.44 -5.92
CA LEU A 4 22.56 -13.78 -6.87
C LEU A 4 22.95 -13.26 -8.26
N ASN A 5 22.93 -14.14 -9.27
CA ASN A 5 23.13 -13.76 -10.67
C ASN A 5 21.80 -13.90 -11.43
N ILE A 6 21.33 -12.80 -12.00
CA ILE A 6 20.09 -12.75 -12.79
C ILE A 6 20.47 -12.70 -14.27
N ARG A 7 20.19 -13.79 -15.00
CA ARG A 7 20.44 -13.88 -16.44
C ARG A 7 19.19 -13.50 -17.23
N ASN A 8 19.38 -12.98 -18.44
CA ASN A 8 18.31 -12.58 -19.37
C ASN A 8 17.26 -11.65 -18.75
N LEU A 9 17.69 -10.69 -17.92
CA LEU A 9 16.79 -9.67 -17.39
C LEU A 9 16.22 -8.83 -18.55
N PRO A 10 14.88 -8.68 -18.69
CA PRO A 10 14.31 -7.88 -19.76
C PRO A 10 14.87 -6.46 -19.76
N ALA A 11 15.25 -5.95 -20.93
CA ALA A 11 15.93 -4.67 -21.07
C ALA A 11 15.13 -3.50 -20.43
N GLY A 12 13.80 -3.54 -20.55
CA GLY A 12 12.91 -2.56 -19.92
C GLY A 12 12.98 -2.57 -18.39
N VAL A 13 13.14 -3.74 -17.77
CA VAL A 13 13.28 -3.88 -16.31
C VAL A 13 14.64 -3.33 -15.87
N HIS A 14 15.71 -3.66 -16.59
CA HIS A 14 17.05 -3.13 -16.32
C HIS A 14 17.08 -1.59 -16.38
N ALA A 15 16.47 -0.99 -17.41
CA ALA A 15 16.39 0.45 -17.56
C ALA A 15 15.60 1.11 -16.42
N ARG A 16 14.45 0.55 -16.03
CA ARG A 16 13.64 1.06 -14.91
C ARG A 16 14.37 0.93 -13.58
N LEU A 17 15.09 -0.17 -13.35
CA LEU A 17 15.89 -0.37 -12.15
C LEU A 17 16.99 0.69 -12.05
N ARG A 18 17.68 0.99 -13.16
CA ARG A 18 18.69 2.06 -13.23
C ARG A 18 18.10 3.42 -12.85
N MET A 19 16.96 3.78 -13.44
CA MET A 19 16.29 5.06 -13.14
C MET A 19 15.85 5.13 -11.68
N ARG A 20 15.31 4.04 -11.12
CA ARG A 20 14.88 3.97 -9.73
C ARG A 20 16.05 4.11 -8.77
N ALA A 21 17.16 3.44 -9.05
CA ALA A 21 18.40 3.55 -8.28
C ALA A 21 18.95 4.98 -8.27
N ALA A 22 18.97 5.65 -9.44
CA ALA A 22 19.39 7.05 -9.56
C ALA A 22 18.49 7.99 -8.75
N ARG A 23 17.16 7.79 -8.79
CA ARG A 23 16.20 8.58 -7.98
C ARG A 23 16.40 8.37 -6.48
N ALA A 24 16.74 7.15 -6.07
CA ALA A 24 17.01 6.81 -4.67
C ALA A 24 18.44 7.18 -4.20
N GLY A 25 19.28 7.73 -5.09
CA GLY A 25 20.66 8.12 -4.75
C GLY A 25 21.58 6.95 -4.39
N ARG A 26 21.30 5.74 -4.88
CA ARG A 26 22.06 4.51 -4.56
C ARG A 26 22.46 3.72 -5.80
N SER A 27 23.36 2.77 -5.62
CA SER A 27 23.78 1.87 -6.70
C SER A 27 22.62 0.96 -7.16
N MET A 28 22.71 0.47 -8.39
CA MET A 28 21.71 -0.46 -8.93
C MET A 28 21.62 -1.75 -8.10
N GLU A 29 22.75 -2.25 -7.60
CA GLU A 29 22.79 -3.42 -6.72
C GLU A 29 22.10 -3.13 -5.38
N ALA A 30 22.34 -1.97 -4.78
CA ALA A 30 21.68 -1.57 -3.54
C ALA A 30 20.17 -1.42 -3.72
N GLU A 31 19.72 -0.90 -4.87
CA GLU A 31 18.30 -0.86 -5.24
C GLU A 31 17.73 -2.26 -5.39
N ALA A 32 18.40 -3.15 -6.14
CA ALA A 32 17.94 -4.52 -6.34
C ALA A 32 17.82 -5.27 -5.00
N ARG A 33 18.81 -5.13 -4.13
CA ARG A 33 18.81 -5.73 -2.79
C ARG A 33 17.66 -5.22 -1.94
N ALA A 34 17.38 -3.93 -1.96
CA ALA A 34 16.28 -3.35 -1.20
C ALA A 34 14.91 -3.80 -1.72
N ILE A 35 14.74 -3.92 -3.05
CA ILE A 35 13.50 -4.43 -3.64
C ILE A 35 13.30 -5.90 -3.24
N LEU A 36 14.34 -6.73 -3.32
CA LEU A 36 14.26 -8.14 -2.92
C LEU A 36 14.01 -8.27 -1.42
N ALA A 37 14.65 -7.44 -0.59
CA ALA A 37 14.40 -7.43 0.85
C ALA A 37 12.95 -7.03 1.14
N ALA A 38 12.43 -5.97 0.53
CA ALA A 38 11.04 -5.58 0.69
C ALA A 38 10.09 -6.70 0.23
N ALA A 39 10.29 -7.26 -0.96
CA ALA A 39 9.39 -8.29 -1.49
C ALA A 39 9.43 -9.62 -0.70
N CYS A 40 10.56 -9.95 -0.05
CA CYS A 40 10.70 -11.18 0.72
C CYS A 40 10.45 -11.01 2.23
N MET A 41 10.55 -9.78 2.77
CA MET A 41 10.37 -9.45 4.19
C MET A 41 9.09 -8.67 4.46
N GLU A 42 8.44 -8.13 3.43
CA GLU A 42 6.98 -8.01 3.43
C GLU A 42 6.46 -9.45 3.45
N ASP A 43 6.44 -10.02 4.66
CA ASP A 43 5.47 -11.04 5.02
C ASP A 43 4.13 -10.57 4.46
N ASP A 44 3.27 -11.52 4.14
CA ASP A 44 1.89 -11.35 3.67
C ASP A 44 1.04 -10.67 4.78
N ALA A 45 1.50 -9.51 5.25
CA ALA A 45 0.96 -8.63 6.25
C ALA A 45 -0.17 -7.85 5.58
N ARG A 46 -1.10 -8.60 5.00
CA ARG A 46 -2.51 -8.32 5.22
C ARG A 46 -2.67 -8.20 6.72
N ARG A 47 -2.47 -6.99 7.24
CA ARG A 47 -2.80 -6.69 8.62
C ARG A 47 -4.24 -7.12 8.80
N PRO A 48 -4.54 -7.89 9.85
CA PRO A 48 -5.90 -8.35 10.06
C PRO A 48 -6.81 -7.13 10.10
N ALA A 49 -8.02 -7.26 9.55
CA ALA A 49 -8.98 -6.14 9.48
C ALA A 49 -9.23 -5.49 10.86
N SER A 50 -8.97 -6.24 11.95
CA SER A 50 -8.98 -5.73 13.32
C SER A 50 -8.06 -4.53 13.52
N VAL A 51 -6.87 -4.47 12.92
CA VAL A 51 -5.95 -3.32 13.08
C VAL A 51 -6.59 -2.01 12.61
N LEU A 52 -7.37 -2.06 11.52
CA LEU A 52 -8.12 -0.89 11.06
C LEU A 52 -9.25 -0.55 12.03
N GLN A 53 -9.93 -1.56 12.58
CA GLN A 53 -11.01 -1.37 13.55
C GLN A 53 -10.51 -0.77 14.86
N ASP A 54 -9.33 -1.21 15.33
CA ASP A 54 -8.66 -0.71 16.54
C ASP A 54 -8.25 0.74 16.34
N TRP A 55 -7.65 1.07 15.19
CA TRP A 55 -7.28 2.45 14.84
C TRP A 55 -8.50 3.40 14.77
N VAL A 56 -9.60 2.95 14.18
CA VAL A 56 -10.88 3.70 14.19
C VAL A 56 -11.42 3.84 15.61
N GLY A 57 -11.21 2.82 16.45
CA GLY A 57 -11.52 2.86 17.87
C GLY A 57 -10.75 3.93 18.62
N GLU A 58 -9.44 4.07 18.38
CA GLU A 58 -8.61 5.11 18.99
C GLU A 58 -9.01 6.52 18.54
N LEU A 59 -9.28 6.71 17.24
CA LEU A 59 -9.60 8.02 16.67
C LEU A 59 -10.93 8.60 17.18
N TYR A 60 -11.95 7.74 17.29
CA TYR A 60 -13.28 8.19 17.68
C TYR A 60 -13.62 7.88 19.14
N GLY A 61 -12.92 6.94 19.77
CA GLY A 61 -13.20 6.47 21.13
C GLY A 61 -14.68 6.16 21.34
N ALA A 62 -15.26 6.74 22.39
CA ALA A 62 -16.69 6.64 22.71
C ALA A 62 -17.61 7.45 21.77
N LYS A 63 -17.07 8.34 20.92
CA LYS A 63 -17.82 9.23 20.02
C LYS A 63 -17.91 8.68 18.59
N LYS A 64 -17.90 7.35 18.43
CA LYS A 64 -18.00 6.73 17.11
C LYS A 64 -19.37 7.04 16.48
N PRO A 65 -19.41 7.68 15.29
CA PRO A 65 -20.67 7.98 14.64
C PRO A 65 -21.39 6.67 14.28
N ARG A 66 -22.65 6.57 14.66
CA ARG A 66 -23.53 5.43 14.35
C ARG A 66 -24.44 5.79 13.19
N LYS A 67 -24.85 4.77 12.43
CA LYS A 67 -25.78 4.89 11.31
C LYS A 67 -25.33 5.77 10.14
N VAL A 68 -24.01 5.87 9.92
CA VAL A 68 -23.42 6.69 8.85
C VAL A 68 -23.87 6.20 7.46
N VAL A 69 -23.98 4.88 7.29
CA VAL A 69 -24.41 4.29 6.02
C VAL A 69 -25.87 4.67 5.73
N GLU A 70 -26.74 4.53 6.72
CA GLU A 70 -28.15 4.88 6.59
C GLU A 70 -28.36 6.37 6.36
N SER A 71 -27.57 7.25 7.00
CA SER A 71 -27.66 8.70 6.77
C SER A 71 -27.26 9.07 5.35
N LEU A 72 -26.18 8.47 4.81
CA LEU A 72 -25.71 8.72 3.44
C LEU A 72 -26.68 8.16 2.39
N ILE A 73 -27.29 7.00 2.64
CA ILE A 73 -28.33 6.44 1.76
C ILE A 73 -29.57 7.33 1.78
N ALA A 74 -29.99 7.81 2.95
CA ALA A 74 -31.14 8.71 3.08
C ALA A 74 -30.88 10.10 2.47
N GLU A 75 -29.63 10.57 2.49
CA GLU A 75 -29.20 11.78 1.80
C GLU A 75 -29.32 11.62 0.28
N ARG A 76 -28.68 10.61 -0.32
CA ARG A 76 -28.78 10.35 -1.76
C ARG A 76 -30.22 10.16 -2.26
N ARG A 77 -31.07 9.49 -1.48
CA ARG A 77 -32.50 9.33 -1.82
C ARG A 77 -33.26 10.66 -1.84
N ARG A 78 -32.90 11.61 -0.99
CA ARG A 78 -33.51 12.95 -0.95
C ARG A 78 -33.02 13.83 -2.10
N GLU A 79 -31.79 13.65 -2.56
CA GLU A 79 -31.25 14.33 -3.73
C GLU A 79 -31.97 13.87 -5.00
N HIS A 80 -32.08 12.55 -5.21
CA HIS A 80 -32.79 12.00 -6.39
C HIS A 80 -34.31 12.22 -6.38
N ALA A 81 -34.92 12.57 -5.25
CA ALA A 81 -36.33 12.94 -5.19
C ALA A 81 -36.60 14.42 -5.47
N LYS A 82 -35.53 15.23 -5.58
CA LYS A 82 -35.58 16.67 -5.88
C LYS A 82 -35.23 16.99 -7.34
N GLU A 83 -34.63 16.05 -8.07
CA GLU A 83 -34.54 16.02 -9.54
C GLU A 83 -35.85 15.53 -10.15
#